data_AF-A0A8X6VW42-F1
#
_entry.id   AF-A0A8X6VW42-F1
#
_cell.length_a   1.000
_cell.length_b   1.000
_cell.length_c   1.000
_cell.angle_alpha   90.00
_cell.angle_beta   90.00
_cell.angle_gamma   90.00
#
_symmetry.space_group_name_H-M   'P 1'
#
loop_
_entity.id
_entity.type
_entity.pdbx_description
1 polymer ?
#
loop_
_entity_poly.entity_id
_entity_poly.type
_entity_poly.pdbx_seq_one_letter_code
_entity_poly.pdbx_strand_id
1 'polypeptide(L)'
;MEVTRTEQRIYIKVTVLRWRNAMECHSELVETLGNNALPYRTVARWVNKFQQGRVSTCDEQRGAATADADNIHCLPYRCGYSTRGLH
;
A
#
# COMPACT_ATOMS: atom_id res chain seq x y z
N MET A 1 -2.97 11.83 16.97
CA MET A 1 -1.99 11.07 16.15
C MET A 1 -2.42 11.25 14.71
N GLU A 2 -1.58 11.88 13.88
CA GLU A 2 -1.90 12.11 12.47
C GLU A 2 -1.45 10.89 11.66
N VAL A 3 -2.34 10.31 10.87
CA VAL A 3 -2.02 9.14 10.03
C VAL A 3 -1.74 9.61 8.62
N THR A 4 -0.48 9.44 8.21
CA THR A 4 0.03 9.83 6.90
C THR A 4 -0.58 8.97 5.78
N ARG A 5 -0.56 9.49 4.54
CA ARG A 5 -1.02 8.71 3.37
C ARG A 5 -0.25 7.40 3.17
N THR A 6 1.04 7.38 3.54
CA THR A 6 1.88 6.18 3.46
C THR A 6 1.39 5.12 4.45
N GLU A 7 1.11 5.51 5.70
CA GLU A 7 0.57 4.61 6.73
C GLU A 7 -0.78 4.03 6.31
N GLN A 8 -1.67 4.85 5.73
CA GLN A 8 -2.92 4.35 5.18
C GLN A 8 -2.70 3.31 4.07
N ARG A 9 -1.69 3.48 3.21
CA ARG A 9 -1.34 2.49 2.16
C ARG A 9 -0.73 1.21 2.72
N ILE A 10 0.06 1.30 3.78
CA ILE A 10 0.61 0.14 4.50
C ILE A 10 -0.55 -0.67 5.09
N TYR A 11 -1.50 0.01 5.70
CA TYR A 11 -2.71 -0.62 6.22
C TYR A 11 -3.49 -1.34 5.10
N ILE A 12 -3.69 -0.68 3.94
CA ILE A 12 -4.32 -1.29 2.74
C ILE A 12 -3.55 -2.55 2.30
N LYS A 13 -2.22 -2.50 2.27
CA LYS A 13 -1.38 -3.65 1.90
C LYS A 13 -1.59 -4.84 2.83
N VAL A 14 -1.62 -4.61 4.15
CA VAL A 14 -1.89 -5.66 5.15
C VAL A 14 -3.30 -6.21 5.03
N THR A 15 -4.31 -5.37 4.76
CA THR A 15 -5.70 -5.82 4.59
C THR A 15 -5.89 -6.65 3.31
N VAL A 16 -5.22 -6.31 2.20
CA VAL A 16 -5.23 -7.14 0.99
C VAL A 16 -4.65 -8.53 1.26
N LEU A 17 -3.56 -8.64 2.03
CA LEU A 17 -2.99 -9.94 2.44
C LEU A 17 -3.94 -10.77 3.31
N ARG A 18 -4.84 -10.10 4.05
CA ARG A 18 -5.90 -10.72 4.86
C ARG A 18 -7.17 -11.05 4.06
N TRP A 19 -7.15 -10.92 2.73
CA TRP A 19 -8.28 -11.21 1.82
C TRP A 19 -9.48 -10.26 1.94
N ARG A 20 -9.27 -9.02 2.40
CA ARG A 20 -10.35 -8.02 2.53
C ARG A 20 -10.65 -7.31 1.20
N ASN A 21 -11.91 -6.95 1.01
CA ASN A 21 -12.38 -6.21 -0.18
C ASN A 21 -12.14 -4.69 -0.03
N ALA A 22 -11.94 -3.96 -1.13
CA ALA A 22 -11.61 -2.53 -1.11
C ALA A 22 -12.67 -1.66 -0.40
N MET A 23 -13.93 -2.11 -0.43
CA MET A 23 -15.03 -1.45 0.25
C MET A 23 -14.91 -1.52 1.77
N GLU A 24 -14.59 -2.70 2.32
CA GLU A 24 -14.36 -2.87 3.76
C GLU A 24 -13.16 -2.04 4.22
N CYS A 25 -12.05 -2.07 3.48
CA CYS A 25 -10.88 -1.24 3.78
C CYS A 25 -11.22 0.25 3.84
N HIS A 26 -12.04 0.74 2.91
CA HIS A 26 -12.45 2.13 2.89
C HIS A 26 -13.37 2.49 4.05
N SER A 27 -14.36 1.64 4.36
CA SER A 27 -15.24 1.87 5.51
C SER A 27 -14.46 1.96 6.82
N GLU A 28 -13.52 1.05 7.05
CA GLU A 28 -12.69 1.06 8.26
C GLU A 28 -11.76 2.29 8.30
N LEU A 29 -11.18 2.69 7.16
CA LEU A 29 -10.39 3.92 7.08
C LEU A 29 -11.22 5.17 7.39
N VAL A 30 -12.45 5.26 6.89
CA VAL A 30 -13.36 6.39 7.16
C VAL A 30 -13.83 6.39 8.61
N GLU A 31 -14.14 5.24 9.18
CA GLU A 31 -14.53 5.11 10.60
C GLU A 31 -13.38 5.57 11.52
N THR A 32 -12.14 5.21 11.19
CA THR A 32 -10.98 5.53 12.03
C THR A 32 -10.45 6.95 11.82
N LEU A 33 -10.39 7.43 10.57
CA LEU A 33 -9.69 8.66 10.19
C LEU A 33 -10.63 9.80 9.75
N GLY A 34 -11.92 9.52 9.55
CA GLY A 34 -12.91 10.48 9.09
C GLY A 34 -12.48 11.16 7.79
N ASN A 35 -12.47 12.49 7.78
CA ASN A 35 -12.12 13.31 6.61
C ASN A 35 -10.65 13.17 6.17
N ASN A 36 -9.78 12.60 7.02
CA ASN A 36 -8.37 12.36 6.68
C ASN A 36 -8.16 11.03 5.95
N ALA A 37 -9.20 10.20 5.81
CA ALA A 37 -9.16 8.95 5.09
C ALA A 37 -8.90 9.14 3.59
N LEU A 38 -8.18 8.21 2.99
CA LEU A 38 -8.03 8.15 1.54
C LEU A 38 -9.39 7.92 0.87
N PRO A 39 -9.69 8.65 -0.21
CA PRO A 39 -10.94 8.46 -0.93
C PRO A 39 -11.00 7.07 -1.56
N TYR A 40 -12.21 6.51 -1.64
CA TYR A 40 -12.48 5.16 -2.15
C TYR A 40 -11.75 4.82 -3.45
N ARG A 41 -11.74 5.73 -4.44
CA ARG A 41 -11.06 5.51 -5.73
C ARG A 41 -9.56 5.23 -5.55
N THR A 42 -8.92 5.91 -4.61
CA THR A 42 -7.51 5.70 -4.29
C THR A 42 -7.32 4.36 -3.61
N VAL A 43 -8.17 4.02 -2.63
CA VAL A 43 -8.14 2.71 -1.96
C VAL A 43 -8.29 1.57 -2.97
N ALA A 44 -9.29 1.61 -3.83
CA ALA A 44 -9.52 0.60 -4.86
C ALA A 44 -8.34 0.43 -5.82
N ARG A 45 -7.73 1.54 -6.26
CA ARG A 45 -6.52 1.51 -7.09
C ARG A 45 -5.37 0.81 -6.37
N TRP A 46 -5.15 1.12 -5.09
CA TRP A 46 -4.07 0.50 -4.30
C TRP A 46 -4.32 -0.98 -4.04
N VAL A 47 -5.56 -1.36 -3.69
CA VAL A 47 -5.96 -2.76 -3.54
C VAL A 47 -5.67 -3.55 -4.82
N ASN A 48 -6.08 -3.03 -5.98
CA ASN A 48 -5.82 -3.68 -7.26
C ASN A 48 -4.32 -3.83 -7.56
N LYS A 49 -3.52 -2.80 -7.28
CA LYS A 49 -2.05 -2.87 -7.42
C LYS A 49 -1.45 -3.93 -6.50
N PHE A 50 -1.89 -4.04 -5.25
CA PHE A 50 -1.38 -5.05 -4.32
C PHE A 50 -1.83 -6.47 -4.70
N GLN A 51 -3.06 -6.64 -5.19
CA GLN A 51 -3.53 -7.91 -5.74
C GLN A 51 -2.72 -8.37 -6.96
N GLN A 52 -2.21 -7.43 -7.76
CA GLN A 52 -1.29 -7.69 -8.87
C GLN A 52 0.16 -7.97 -8.43
N GLY A 53 0.45 -8.02 -7.13
CA GLY A 53 1.77 -8.36 -6.60
C GLY A 53 2.70 -7.16 -6.37
N ARG A 54 2.19 -5.93 -6.37
CA ARG A 54 2.99 -4.75 -6.00
C ARG A 54 3.43 -4.84 -4.54
N VAL A 55 4.69 -4.53 -4.27
CA VAL A 55 5.23 -4.49 -2.88
C VAL A 55 5.41 -3.05 -2.38
N SER A 56 5.68 -2.08 -3.27
CA SER A 56 5.90 -0.68 -2.91
C SER A 56 4.58 0.04 -2.56
N THR A 57 4.58 0.78 -1.46
CA THR A 57 3.47 1.67 -1.02
C THR A 57 3.62 3.10 -1.57
N CYS A 58 4.68 3.36 -2.33
CA CYS A 58 4.97 4.68 -2.90
C CYS A 58 4.45 4.79 -4.32
N ASP A 59 4.07 6.02 -4.69
CA ASP A 59 3.65 6.31 -6.05
C ASP A 59 4.78 5.98 -7.03
N GLU A 60 4.42 5.59 -8.25
CA GLU A 60 5.42 5.36 -9.28
C GLU A 60 5.93 6.73 -9.72
N GLN A 61 7.23 7.00 -9.50
CA GLN A 61 7.87 8.21 -9.97
C GLN A 61 7.62 8.36 -11.47
N ARG A 62 6.82 9.36 -11.85
CA ARG A 62 6.58 9.71 -13.24
C ARG A 62 7.74 10.61 -13.70
N GLY A 63 8.81 9.99 -14.20
CA GLY A 63 9.99 10.71 -14.71
C GLY A 63 11.18 10.72 -13.75
N ALA A 64 12.38 10.74 -14.32
CA ALA A 64 13.66 10.42 -13.70
C ALA A 64 14.06 11.29 -12.48
N ALA A 65 14.47 10.60 -11.39
CA ALA A 65 15.19 11.06 -10.18
C ALA A 65 14.50 12.18 -9.36
N THR A 66 14.39 12.13 -8.04
CA THR A 66 15.28 11.60 -7.01
C THR A 66 14.50 10.77 -5.99
N ALA A 67 15.08 9.67 -5.52
CA ALA A 67 14.52 8.90 -4.42
C ALA A 67 14.63 9.72 -3.13
N ASP A 68 13.49 10.17 -2.60
CA ASP A 68 13.39 10.65 -1.22
C ASP A 68 13.75 9.49 -0.28
N ALA A 69 15.00 9.49 0.18
CA ALA A 69 15.61 8.45 1.00
C ALA A 69 15.04 8.38 2.44
N ASP A 70 14.21 9.34 2.84
CA ASP A 70 13.61 9.40 4.18
C ASP A 70 12.35 8.55 4.34
N ASN A 71 11.83 7.97 3.25
CA ASN A 71 10.69 7.06 3.34
C ASN A 71 11.18 5.61 3.26
N ILE A 72 11.48 5.02 4.42
CA ILE A 72 11.90 3.61 4.56
C ILE A 72 10.91 2.65 3.87
N HIS A 73 9.64 3.04 3.71
CA HIS A 73 8.62 2.27 2.97
C HIS A 73 8.68 2.39 1.43
N CYS A 74 9.43 3.37 0.90
CA CYS A 74 9.72 3.52 -0.54
C CYS A 74 10.99 2.82 -0.99
N LEU A 75 11.84 2.36 -0.07
CA LEU A 75 13.00 1.56 -0.46
C LEU A 75 12.50 0.26 -1.11
N PRO A 76 13.13 -0.21 -2.19
CA PRO A 76 12.90 -1.54 -2.68
C PRO A 76 13.37 -2.50 -1.58
N TYR A 77 12.46 -2.88 -0.67
CA TYR A 77 12.63 -4.10 0.08
C TYR A 77 12.73 -5.20 -0.97
N ARG A 78 13.97 -5.58 -1.28
CA ARG A 78 14.33 -6.70 -2.11
C ARG A 78 13.67 -7.91 -1.45
N CYS A 79 12.46 -8.23 -1.90
CA CYS A 79 11.68 -9.35 -1.41
C CYS A 79 12.40 -10.62 -1.87
N GLY A 80 13.39 -11.04 -1.09
CA GLY A 80 14.06 -12.32 -1.24
C GLY A 80 13.16 -13.42 -0.71
N TYR A 81 12.19 -13.84 -1.50
CA TYR A 81 11.58 -15.17 -1.35
C TYR A 81 11.53 -15.83 -2.72
N SER A 82 12.69 -16.34 -3.13
CA SER A 82 12.81 -17.35 -4.17
C SER A 82 12.39 -18.69 -3.58
N THR A 83 11.09 -19.00 -3.60
CA THR A 83 10.61 -20.38 -3.46
C THR A 83 10.66 -21.06 -4.82
N ARG A 84 11.87 -21.39 -5.28
CA ARG A 84 12.09 -22.39 -6.33
C ARG A 84 13.01 -23.46 -5.75
N GLY A 85 12.48 -24.65 -5.48
CA GLY A 85 13.27 -25.83 -5.14
C GLY A 85 12.65 -26.76 -4.11
N LEU A 86 11.48 -27.33 -4.41
CA LEU A 86 11.05 -28.61 -3.83
C LEU A 86 10.56 -29.47 -5.01
N HIS A 87 11.50 -30.24 -5.55
CA HIS A 87 11.32 -31.50 -6.28
C HIS A 87 12.55 -32.35 -5.99
#